data_AF-A0AAJ7J6H2-F1
#
_entry.id   AF-A0AAJ7J6H2-F1
#
_cell.length_a   1.000
_cell.length_b   1.000
_cell.length_c   1.000
_cell.angle_alpha   90.00
_cell.angle_beta   90.00
_cell.angle_gamma   90.00
#
_symmetry.space_group_name_H-M   'P 1'
#
loop_
_entity.id
_entity.type
_entity.pdbx_description
1 polymer ?
#
loop_
_entity_poly.entity_id
_entity_poly.type
_entity_poly.pdbx_seq_one_letter_code
_entity_poly.pdbx_strand_id
1 'polypeptide(L)'
;MYRFNGHDGRLDREMEACVMVMEAFSGYEGKFQYDIVGHSGDDYNIVFVKHTQPPADNKRRLEIIKTMHAHSQFCESGDNTLQATQHAIVNLAKEDADERIVVVLSDANFDRYGIRPEQFAKILTANPDVNAFAIFIGSLGDQATNLTKRITAGRAFVCMDLKDIPRILQQIFSASLLSTTR
;
A
#
# COMPACT_ATOMS: atom_id res chain seq x y z
N MET A 1 -0.02 -6.22 -11.81
CA MET A 1 1.16 -6.84 -11.16
C MET A 1 1.44 -8.28 -11.61
N TYR A 2 0.47 -9.20 -11.63
CA TYR A 2 0.69 -10.62 -12.00
C TYR A 2 1.34 -10.88 -13.37
N ARG A 3 0.81 -10.30 -14.47
CA ARG A 3 1.27 -10.57 -15.85
C ARG A 3 2.77 -10.35 -16.09
N PHE A 4 3.39 -9.40 -15.39
CA PHE A 4 4.81 -9.07 -15.55
C PHE A 4 5.68 -9.60 -14.40
N ASN A 5 5.09 -10.31 -13.45
CA ASN A 5 5.81 -10.76 -12.25
C ASN A 5 6.99 -11.67 -12.59
N GLY A 6 6.87 -12.54 -13.59
CA GLY A 6 7.98 -13.40 -14.03
C GLY A 6 9.19 -12.64 -14.61
N HIS A 7 9.07 -11.36 -14.93
CA HIS A 7 10.18 -10.54 -15.43
C HIS A 7 10.91 -9.78 -14.34
N ASP A 8 10.19 -9.24 -13.35
CA ASP A 8 10.76 -8.33 -12.37
C ASP A 8 10.38 -8.62 -10.91
N GLY A 9 9.60 -9.67 -10.64
CA GLY A 9 9.21 -10.07 -9.28
C GLY A 9 8.34 -9.05 -8.54
N ARG A 10 7.68 -8.11 -9.23
CA ARG A 10 6.94 -7.01 -8.56
C ARG A 10 5.81 -7.47 -7.64
N LEU A 11 5.07 -8.52 -8.01
CA LEU A 11 4.00 -9.07 -7.19
C LEU A 11 4.58 -9.85 -6.01
N ASP A 12 5.67 -10.59 -6.23
CA ASP A 12 6.37 -11.29 -5.15
C ASP A 12 6.85 -10.27 -4.11
N ARG A 13 7.42 -9.15 -4.57
CA ARG A 13 7.79 -8.03 -3.71
C ARG A 13 6.63 -7.44 -2.92
N GLU A 14 5.47 -7.27 -3.55
CA GLU A 14 4.26 -6.80 -2.87
C GLU A 14 3.83 -7.74 -1.75
N MET A 15 3.77 -9.04 -2.05
CA MET A 15 3.38 -10.07 -1.10
C MET A 15 4.42 -10.20 0.04
N GLU A 16 5.70 -10.11 -0.26
CA GLU A 16 6.78 -10.10 0.74
C GLU A 16 6.69 -8.88 1.67
N ALA A 17 6.31 -7.70 1.14
CA ALA A 17 6.03 -6.52 1.95
C ALA A 17 4.84 -6.75 2.90
N CYS A 18 3.77 -7.39 2.43
CA CYS A 18 2.62 -7.75 3.27
C CYS A 18 3.02 -8.74 4.38
N VAL A 19 3.83 -9.77 4.06
CA VAL A 19 4.38 -10.69 5.07
C VAL A 19 5.18 -9.94 6.11
N MET A 20 6.07 -9.04 5.70
CA MET A 20 6.87 -8.23 6.60
C MET A 20 6.00 -7.45 7.59
N VAL A 21 4.92 -6.80 7.14
CA VAL A 21 4.00 -6.06 8.00
C VAL A 21 3.28 -7.00 8.97
N MET A 22 2.75 -8.13 8.50
CA MET A 22 2.06 -9.10 9.34
C MET A 22 2.96 -9.69 10.43
N GLU A 23 4.22 -9.94 10.13
CA GLU A 23 5.22 -10.42 11.09
C GLU A 23 5.65 -9.30 12.06
N ALA A 24 5.92 -8.09 11.55
CA ALA A 24 6.42 -6.98 12.36
C ALA A 24 5.43 -6.52 13.44
N PHE A 25 4.12 -6.64 13.17
CA PHE A 25 3.07 -6.25 14.11
C PHE A 25 2.55 -7.39 14.98
N SER A 26 2.99 -8.63 14.73
CA SER A 26 2.63 -9.79 15.56
C SER A 26 3.11 -9.59 17.00
N GLY A 27 2.21 -9.68 17.97
CA GLY A 27 2.51 -9.46 19.40
C GLY A 27 2.51 -7.98 19.83
N TYR A 28 2.18 -7.05 18.93
CA TYR A 28 2.04 -5.62 19.22
C TYR A 28 0.63 -5.10 18.97
N GLU A 29 -0.40 -5.96 19.04
CA GLU A 29 -1.79 -5.64 18.71
C GLU A 29 -2.40 -4.55 19.62
N GLY A 30 -1.86 -4.37 20.83
CA GLY A 30 -2.24 -3.26 21.72
C GLY A 30 -1.64 -1.90 21.34
N LYS A 31 -0.74 -1.86 20.36
CA LYS A 31 -0.10 -0.63 19.85
C LYS A 31 -0.42 -0.34 18.39
N PHE A 32 -0.55 -1.40 17.58
CA PHE A 32 -0.78 -1.28 16.15
C PHE A 32 -2.01 -2.09 15.75
N GLN A 33 -2.92 -1.41 15.05
CA GLN A 33 -4.01 -2.02 14.32
C GLN A 33 -3.73 -1.83 12.83
N TYR A 34 -3.97 -2.86 12.03
CA TYR A 34 -3.71 -2.79 10.59
C TYR A 34 -4.71 -3.62 9.80
N ASP A 35 -5.12 -3.06 8.67
CA ASP A 35 -5.82 -3.76 7.61
C ASP A 35 -4.85 -4.00 6.44
N ILE A 36 -5.06 -5.08 5.69
CA ILE A 36 -4.44 -5.27 4.37
C ILE A 36 -5.59 -5.39 3.38
N VAL A 37 -5.70 -4.41 2.49
CA VAL A 37 -6.71 -4.35 1.44
C VAL A 37 -6.03 -4.20 0.10
N GLY A 38 -6.60 -4.81 -0.93
CA GLY A 38 -6.15 -4.66 -2.31
C GLY A 38 -7.25 -4.12 -3.22
N HIS A 39 -6.85 -3.84 -4.46
CA HIS A 39 -7.76 -3.49 -5.54
C HIS A 39 -7.34 -4.23 -6.83
N SER A 40 -8.28 -4.42 -7.74
CA SER A 40 -8.04 -4.96 -9.09
C SER A 40 -9.03 -4.33 -10.08
N GLY A 41 -9.18 -4.90 -11.27
CA GLY A 41 -10.29 -4.54 -12.16
C GLY A 41 -11.66 -4.92 -11.61
N ASP A 42 -11.75 -5.92 -10.74
CA ASP A 42 -13.02 -6.39 -10.16
C ASP A 42 -13.60 -5.42 -9.14
N ASP A 43 -12.77 -4.96 -8.20
CA ASP A 43 -13.21 -4.16 -7.05
C ASP A 43 -12.07 -3.28 -6.52
N TYR A 44 -12.44 -2.26 -5.75
CA TYR A 44 -11.56 -1.28 -5.11
C TYR A 44 -11.28 -1.60 -3.64
N ASN A 45 -11.97 -2.58 -3.04
CA ASN A 45 -11.81 -2.92 -1.61
C ASN A 45 -11.85 -4.44 -1.37
N ILE A 46 -10.81 -5.14 -1.82
CA ILE A 46 -10.62 -6.57 -1.55
C ILE A 46 -9.93 -6.72 -0.20
N VAL A 47 -10.64 -7.25 0.79
CA VAL A 47 -10.11 -7.37 2.15
C VAL A 47 -9.32 -8.67 2.31
N PHE A 48 -8.02 -8.55 2.60
CA PHE A 48 -7.14 -9.69 2.89
C PHE A 48 -6.91 -9.86 4.38
N VAL A 49 -6.75 -8.76 5.12
CA VAL A 49 -6.64 -8.75 6.59
C VAL A 49 -7.54 -7.66 7.14
N LYS A 50 -8.29 -7.99 8.19
CA LYS A 50 -8.98 -7.01 9.03
C LYS A 50 -8.23 -6.85 10.34
N HIS A 51 -8.12 -5.62 10.85
CA HIS A 51 -7.49 -5.31 12.13
C HIS A 51 -8.17 -5.98 13.31
N THR A 52 -9.46 -6.34 13.18
CA THR A 52 -10.21 -7.12 14.17
C THR A 52 -9.87 -8.62 14.15
N GLN A 53 -9.21 -9.10 13.09
CA GLN A 53 -8.84 -10.49 12.91
C GLN A 53 -7.46 -10.61 12.22
N PRO A 54 -6.37 -10.11 12.85
CA PRO A 54 -5.04 -10.26 12.30
C PRO A 54 -4.63 -11.75 12.31
N PRO A 55 -3.80 -12.20 11.35
CA PRO A 55 -3.35 -13.58 11.29
C PRO A 55 -2.45 -13.93 12.48
N ALA A 56 -2.93 -14.86 13.30
CA ALA A 56 -2.27 -15.27 14.54
C ALA A 56 -1.04 -16.19 14.35
N ASP A 57 -0.87 -16.79 13.17
CA ASP A 57 0.20 -17.76 12.92
C ASP A 57 0.64 -17.77 11.45
N ASN A 58 1.76 -18.45 11.18
CA ASN A 58 2.35 -18.56 9.84
C ASN A 58 1.43 -19.26 8.85
N LYS A 59 0.55 -20.16 9.31
CA LYS A 59 -0.40 -20.85 8.44
C LYS A 59 -1.41 -19.87 7.87
N ARG A 60 -2.01 -19.02 8.72
CA ARG A 60 -2.97 -17.99 8.31
C ARG A 60 -2.32 -16.94 7.41
N ARG A 61 -1.08 -16.52 7.71
CA ARG A 61 -0.31 -15.61 6.84
C ARG A 61 -0.10 -16.22 5.45
N LEU A 62 0.28 -17.49 5.38
CA LEU A 62 0.42 -18.19 4.10
C LEU A 62 -0.91 -18.29 3.33
N GLU A 63 -2.03 -18.52 4.01
CA GLU A 63 -3.37 -18.54 3.40
C GLU A 63 -3.73 -17.17 2.79
N ILE A 64 -3.41 -16.07 3.49
CA ILE A 64 -3.57 -14.70 2.97
C ILE A 64 -2.76 -14.50 1.70
N ILE A 65 -1.47 -14.84 1.71
CA ILE A 65 -0.59 -14.67 0.54
C ILE A 65 -1.07 -15.52 -0.64
N LYS A 66 -1.52 -16.77 -0.39
CA LYS A 66 -2.13 -17.60 -1.44
C LYS A 66 -3.37 -16.95 -2.04
N THR A 67 -4.18 -16.31 -1.19
CA THR A 67 -5.39 -15.60 -1.62
C THR A 67 -5.05 -14.37 -2.46
N MET A 68 -4.07 -13.57 -2.04
CA MET A 68 -3.55 -12.44 -2.83
C MET A 68 -3.03 -12.89 -4.19
N HIS A 69 -2.20 -13.94 -4.23
CA HIS A 69 -1.67 -14.49 -5.46
C HIS A 69 -2.77 -15.00 -6.38
N ALA A 70 -3.70 -15.82 -5.86
CA ALA A 70 -4.83 -16.32 -6.64
C ALA A 70 -5.71 -15.18 -7.18
N HIS A 71 -6.03 -14.19 -6.35
CA HIS A 71 -6.79 -13.01 -6.78
C HIS A 71 -6.10 -12.30 -7.94
N SER A 72 -4.80 -12.03 -7.81
CA SER A 72 -4.03 -11.34 -8.85
C SER A 72 -3.96 -12.10 -10.19
N GLN A 73 -4.14 -13.43 -10.16
CA GLN A 73 -4.13 -14.29 -11.33
C GLN A 73 -5.49 -14.28 -12.06
N PHE A 74 -6.59 -14.23 -11.32
CA PHE A 74 -7.93 -14.46 -11.84
C PHE A 74 -8.81 -13.20 -11.93
N CYS A 75 -8.35 -12.07 -11.41
CA CYS A 75 -9.10 -10.82 -11.48
C CYS A 75 -9.21 -10.26 -12.90
N GLU A 76 -10.28 -9.51 -13.16
CA GLU A 76 -10.42 -8.74 -14.40
C GLU A 76 -9.32 -7.69 -14.56
N SER A 77 -9.01 -7.37 -15.82
CA SER A 77 -8.07 -6.29 -16.11
C SER A 77 -8.69 -4.95 -15.76
N GLY A 78 -7.98 -4.15 -14.97
CA GLY A 78 -8.39 -2.80 -14.62
C GLY A 78 -7.51 -2.25 -13.51
N ASP A 79 -7.78 -1.02 -13.10
CA ASP A 79 -7.06 -0.35 -12.03
C ASP A 79 -8.02 0.57 -11.27
N ASN A 80 -8.19 0.27 -9.99
CA ASN A 80 -9.03 1.02 -9.07
C ASN A 80 -8.20 1.80 -8.03
N THR A 81 -6.92 2.09 -8.31
CA THR A 81 -5.97 2.72 -7.35
C THR A 81 -6.56 3.96 -6.70
N LEU A 82 -7.13 4.86 -7.51
CA LEU A 82 -7.69 6.14 -7.01
C LEU A 82 -8.87 5.91 -6.07
N GLN A 83 -9.81 5.05 -6.46
CA GLN A 83 -10.99 4.75 -5.66
C GLN A 83 -10.63 3.99 -4.39
N ALA A 84 -9.74 3.01 -4.48
CA ALA A 84 -9.25 2.22 -3.36
C ALA A 84 -8.54 3.10 -2.34
N THR A 85 -7.64 3.98 -2.79
CA THR A 85 -6.91 4.91 -1.92
C THR A 85 -7.87 5.87 -1.23
N GLN A 86 -8.82 6.45 -1.98
CA GLN A 86 -9.82 7.36 -1.41
C GLN A 86 -10.70 6.66 -0.37
N HIS A 87 -11.10 5.42 -0.63
CA HIS A 87 -11.90 4.60 0.27
C HIS A 87 -11.15 4.26 1.56
N ALA A 88 -9.88 3.84 1.44
CA ALA A 88 -9.02 3.54 2.58
C ALA A 88 -8.85 4.76 3.49
N ILE A 89 -8.57 5.94 2.90
CA ILE A 89 -8.44 7.20 3.65
C ILE A 89 -9.75 7.56 4.38
N VAL A 90 -10.89 7.50 3.67
CA VAL A 90 -12.19 7.87 4.24
C VAL A 90 -12.63 6.94 5.37
N ASN A 91 -12.34 5.65 5.27
CA ASN A 91 -12.69 4.71 6.33
C ASN A 91 -11.74 4.80 7.51
N LEU A 92 -10.43 4.87 7.27
CA LEU A 92 -9.45 4.97 8.37
C LEU A 92 -9.67 6.25 9.19
N ALA A 93 -10.10 7.34 8.57
CA ALA A 93 -10.44 8.59 9.27
C ALA A 93 -11.55 8.45 10.33
N LYS A 94 -12.36 7.39 10.27
CA LYS A 94 -13.44 7.11 11.24
C LYS A 94 -12.97 6.32 12.45
N GLU A 95 -11.79 5.69 12.37
CA GLU A 95 -11.24 4.87 13.43
C GLU A 95 -10.64 5.75 14.54
N ASP A 96 -10.79 5.30 15.79
CA ASP A 96 -10.22 5.98 16.95
C ASP A 96 -8.76 5.54 17.14
N ALA A 97 -7.84 6.40 16.73
CA ALA A 97 -6.40 6.16 16.77
C ALA A 97 -5.65 7.48 16.91
N ASP A 98 -4.52 7.45 17.61
CA ASP A 98 -3.61 8.59 17.73
C ASP A 98 -3.03 8.97 16.36
N GLU A 99 -2.66 7.96 15.56
CA GLU A 99 -2.05 8.12 14.25
C GLU A 99 -2.77 7.25 13.22
N ARG A 100 -3.10 7.84 12.07
CA ARG A 100 -3.80 7.16 10.97
C ARG A 100 -2.94 7.24 9.72
N ILE A 101 -2.49 6.08 9.24
CA ILE A 101 -1.55 6.00 8.12
C ILE A 101 -2.08 5.06 7.05
N VAL A 102 -2.08 5.55 5.80
CA VAL A 102 -2.36 4.73 4.62
C VAL A 102 -1.07 4.61 3.81
N VAL A 103 -0.64 3.39 3.50
CA VAL A 103 0.50 3.14 2.62
C VAL A 103 0.03 2.36 1.40
N VAL A 104 0.11 2.98 0.23
CA VAL A 104 -0.26 2.38 -1.06
C VAL A 104 0.97 1.70 -1.65
N LEU A 105 0.93 0.38 -1.85
CA LEU A 105 1.93 -0.33 -2.65
C LEU A 105 1.48 -0.35 -4.12
N SER A 106 2.35 0.01 -5.05
CA SER A 106 1.99 0.08 -6.48
C SER A 106 3.18 -0.23 -7.40
N ASP A 107 2.91 -0.75 -8.59
CA ASP A 107 3.91 -0.92 -9.66
C ASP A 107 4.05 0.33 -10.56
N ALA A 108 3.51 1.46 -10.11
CA ALA A 108 3.61 2.78 -10.74
C ALA A 108 3.10 2.83 -12.21
N ASN A 109 2.23 1.90 -12.61
CA ASN A 109 1.79 1.78 -14.01
C ASN A 109 0.65 2.75 -14.38
N PHE A 110 0.69 3.97 -13.87
CA PHE A 110 -0.42 4.94 -13.95
C PHE A 110 -0.79 5.32 -15.38
N ASP A 111 0.22 5.53 -16.24
CA ASP A 111 0.04 5.92 -17.65
C ASP A 111 -0.83 4.89 -18.39
N ARG A 112 -0.66 3.60 -18.11
CA ARG A 112 -1.40 2.52 -18.77
C ARG A 112 -2.90 2.57 -18.48
N TYR A 113 -3.28 3.11 -17.34
CA TYR A 113 -4.67 3.21 -16.88
C TYR A 113 -5.22 4.64 -16.95
N GLY A 114 -4.47 5.57 -17.56
CA GLY A 114 -4.88 6.97 -17.70
C GLY A 114 -4.94 7.73 -16.36
N ILE A 115 -4.22 7.24 -15.34
CA ILE A 115 -4.20 7.86 -14.02
C ILE A 115 -3.23 9.04 -14.05
N ARG A 116 -3.75 10.25 -13.78
CA ARG A 116 -2.91 11.44 -13.68
C ARG A 116 -2.23 11.50 -12.30
N PRO A 117 -0.89 11.65 -12.23
CA PRO A 117 -0.16 11.79 -10.98
C PRO A 117 -0.74 12.85 -10.04
N GLU A 118 -1.20 13.97 -10.61
CA GLU A 118 -1.73 15.10 -9.86
C GLU A 118 -3.08 14.78 -9.21
N GLN A 119 -3.86 13.87 -9.81
CA GLN A 119 -5.10 13.38 -9.23
C GLN A 119 -4.82 12.44 -8.05
N PHE A 120 -3.84 11.55 -8.19
CA PHE A 120 -3.42 10.68 -7.09
C PHE A 120 -2.82 11.50 -5.93
N ALA A 121 -1.98 12.49 -6.23
CA ALA A 121 -1.41 13.40 -5.23
C ALA A 121 -2.49 14.12 -4.43
N LYS A 122 -3.56 14.60 -5.09
CA LYS A 122 -4.72 15.22 -4.42
C LYS A 122 -5.41 14.25 -3.46
N ILE A 123 -5.59 12.99 -3.86
CA ILE A 123 -6.22 11.96 -3.01
C ILE A 123 -5.34 11.69 -1.78
N LEU A 124 -4.03 11.55 -1.96
CA LEU A 124 -3.10 11.33 -0.85
C LEU A 124 -3.15 12.47 0.18
N THR A 125 -3.52 13.68 -0.21
CA THR A 125 -3.64 14.85 0.69
C THR A 125 -5.09 15.25 0.99
N ALA A 126 -6.08 14.40 0.66
CA ALA A 126 -7.49 14.79 0.69
C ALA A 126 -8.04 14.95 2.11
N ASN A 127 -7.47 14.25 3.09
CA ASN A 127 -7.87 14.32 4.49
C ASN A 127 -6.64 14.63 5.38
N PRO A 128 -6.62 15.75 6.11
CA PRO A 128 -5.51 16.10 7.00
C PRO A 128 -5.36 15.15 8.20
N ASP A 129 -6.42 14.45 8.59
CA ASP A 129 -6.41 13.52 9.74
C ASP A 129 -5.80 12.15 9.39
N VAL A 130 -5.42 11.93 8.13
CA VAL A 130 -4.84 10.68 7.64
C VAL A 130 -3.57 10.96 6.83
N ASN A 131 -2.46 10.39 7.29
CA ASN A 131 -1.18 10.46 6.61
C ASN A 131 -1.10 9.38 5.53
N ALA A 132 -1.37 9.74 4.27
CA ALA A 132 -1.32 8.81 3.15
C ALA A 132 -0.01 8.95 2.33
N PHE A 133 0.58 7.80 2.01
CA PHE A 133 1.85 7.65 1.30
C PHE A 133 1.73 6.59 0.20
N ALA A 134 2.64 6.64 -0.77
CA ALA A 134 2.79 5.61 -1.79
C ALA A 134 4.22 5.06 -1.84
N ILE A 135 4.36 3.74 -1.98
CA ILE A 135 5.63 3.06 -2.21
C ILE A 135 5.54 2.34 -3.55
N PHE A 136 6.35 2.76 -4.50
CA PHE A 136 6.45 2.15 -5.81
C PHE A 136 7.44 0.99 -5.78
N ILE A 137 6.91 -0.24 -5.76
CA ILE A 137 7.65 -1.51 -5.58
C ILE A 137 8.00 -2.20 -6.91
N GLY A 138 7.61 -1.59 -8.02
CA GLY A 138 7.97 -1.98 -9.37
C GLY A 138 7.88 -0.77 -10.28
N SER A 139 8.67 -0.76 -11.35
CA SER A 139 8.53 0.23 -12.40
C SER A 139 9.04 -0.33 -13.72
N LEU A 140 8.42 0.10 -14.82
CA LEU A 140 8.97 -0.08 -16.16
C LEU A 140 9.79 1.19 -16.48
N GLY A 141 11.12 1.12 -16.33
CA GLY A 141 12.01 2.27 -16.56
C GLY A 141 11.90 3.36 -15.49
N ASP A 142 12.05 4.63 -15.86
CA ASP A 142 12.10 5.77 -14.92
C ASP A 142 10.73 6.24 -14.39
N GLN A 143 9.68 5.45 -14.59
CA GLN A 143 8.28 5.82 -14.29
C GLN A 143 8.08 6.16 -12.81
N ALA A 144 8.52 5.30 -11.89
CA ALA A 144 8.37 5.54 -10.45
C ALA A 144 9.13 6.79 -9.97
N THR A 145 10.33 7.02 -10.51
CA THR A 145 11.14 8.21 -10.19
C THR A 145 10.48 9.48 -10.68
N ASN A 146 9.93 9.49 -11.90
CA ASN A 146 9.22 10.64 -12.44
C ASN A 146 7.89 10.90 -11.72
N LEU A 147 7.18 9.83 -11.35
CA LEU A 147 5.93 9.90 -10.59
C LEU A 147 6.16 10.52 -9.21
N THR A 148 7.23 10.10 -8.53
CA THR A 148 7.63 10.64 -7.22
C THR A 148 7.94 12.14 -7.27
N LYS A 149 8.49 12.66 -8.38
CA LYS A 149 8.74 14.10 -8.55
C LYS A 149 7.45 14.93 -8.71
N ARG A 150 6.37 14.30 -9.17
CA ARG A 150 5.05 14.95 -9.41
C ARG A 150 4.11 14.81 -8.23
N ILE A 151 4.29 13.79 -7.41
CA ILE A 151 3.59 13.64 -6.13
C ILE A 151 4.26 14.58 -5.12
N THR A 152 3.46 15.18 -4.22
CA THR A 152 3.94 16.07 -3.17
C THR A 152 5.18 15.51 -2.46
N ALA A 153 6.20 16.35 -2.30
CA ALA A 153 7.47 15.97 -1.70
C ALA A 153 7.27 15.25 -0.36
N GLY A 154 7.86 14.07 -0.20
CA GLY A 154 7.79 13.25 1.01
C GLY A 154 6.59 12.31 1.13
N ARG A 155 5.67 12.28 0.15
CA ARG A 155 4.50 11.36 0.15
C ARG A 155 4.63 10.15 -0.78
N ALA A 156 5.68 10.09 -1.60
CA ALA A 156 5.94 8.98 -2.48
C ALA A 156 7.39 8.51 -2.36
N PHE A 157 7.58 7.19 -2.41
CA PHE A 157 8.88 6.53 -2.30
C PHE A 157 9.02 5.52 -3.44
N VAL A 158 10.25 5.30 -3.88
CA VAL A 158 10.59 4.23 -4.83
C VAL A 158 11.35 3.14 -4.07
N CYS A 159 10.92 1.89 -4.21
CA CYS A 159 11.48 0.74 -3.52
C CYS A 159 11.77 -0.39 -4.53
N MET A 160 12.98 -0.42 -5.08
CA MET A 160 13.38 -1.46 -6.02
C MET A 160 14.01 -2.68 -5.33
N ASP A 161 14.53 -2.51 -4.12
CA ASP A 161 15.02 -3.59 -3.24
C ASP A 161 14.15 -3.64 -1.97
N LEU A 162 13.59 -4.81 -1.67
CA LEU A 162 12.74 -5.01 -0.49
C LEU A 162 13.44 -4.73 0.83
N LYS A 163 14.76 -4.82 0.86
CA LYS A 163 15.56 -4.44 2.04
C LYS A 163 15.37 -2.97 2.43
N ASP A 164 14.91 -2.13 1.51
CA ASP A 164 14.60 -0.73 1.78
C ASP A 164 13.22 -0.50 2.42
N ILE A 165 12.28 -1.46 2.34
CA ILE A 165 10.92 -1.27 2.90
C ILE A 165 10.97 -0.93 4.39
N PRO A 166 11.72 -1.63 5.27
CA PRO A 166 11.80 -1.26 6.68
C PRO A 166 12.25 0.18 6.89
N ARG A 167 13.26 0.63 6.13
CA ARG A 167 13.78 1.99 6.19
C ARG A 167 12.75 3.01 5.69
N ILE A 168 12.02 2.71 4.62
CA ILE A 168 10.97 3.57 4.08
C ILE A 168 9.80 3.69 5.07
N LEU A 169 9.37 2.58 5.67
CA LEU A 169 8.31 2.59 6.68
C LEU A 169 8.74 3.38 7.93
N GLN A 170 9.99 3.24 8.38
CA GLN A 170 10.53 4.09 9.46
C GLN A 170 10.48 5.58 9.12
N GLN A 171 10.81 5.95 7.87
CA GLN A 171 10.71 7.34 7.40
C GLN A 171 9.25 7.83 7.41
N ILE A 172 8.32 7.00 6.93
CA ILE A 172 6.88 7.28 6.94
C ILE A 172 6.36 7.50 8.37
N PHE A 173 6.65 6.57 9.28
CA PHE A 173 6.21 6.67 10.67
C PHE A 173 6.82 7.89 11.38
N SER A 174 8.10 8.19 11.13
CA SER A 174 8.76 9.37 11.69
C SER A 174 8.14 10.68 11.16
N ALA A 175 7.79 10.73 9.87
CA ALA A 175 7.15 11.89 9.27
C ALA A 175 5.73 12.12 9.81
N SER A 176 4.98 11.03 10.07
CA SER A 176 3.64 11.08 10.68
C SER A 176 3.69 11.75 12.05
N LEU A 177 4.59 11.31 12.93
CA LEU A 177 4.74 11.84 14.30
C LEU A 177 5.09 13.34 14.32
N LEU A 178 5.85 13.82 13.33
CA LEU A 178 6.19 15.24 13.19
C LEU A 178 5.02 16.09 12.67
N SER A 179 4.09 15.49 11.93
CA SER A 179 2.89 16.17 11.41
C SER A 179 1.88 16.47 12.53
N THR A 180 1.76 15.59 13.52
CA THR A 180 0.80 15.67 14.63
C THR A 180 1.21 16.70 15.70
N THR A 181 2.43 17.23 15.64
CA THR A 181 2.92 18.26 16.58
C THR A 181 2.61 19.69 16.10
N ARG A 182 1.59 19.90 15.26
CA ARG A 182 1.19 21.21 14.74
C ARG A 182 -0.22 21.62 15.16
#